data_AF-A0A0Q7WSB9-F1
#
_entry.id   AF-A0A0Q7WSB9-F1
#
_cell.length_a   1.000
_cell.length_b   1.000
_cell.length_c   1.000
_cell.angle_alpha   90.00
_cell.angle_beta   90.00
_cell.angle_gamma   90.00
#
_symmetry.space_group_name_H-M   'P 1'
#
loop_
_entity.id
_entity.type
_entity.pdbx_description
1 polymer ?
#
loop_
_entity_poly.entity_id
_entity_poly.type
_entity_poly.pdbx_seq_one_letter_code
_entity_poly.pdbx_strand_id
1 'polypeptide(L)'
;MKLRHLSIAGLLTALQMAAHAGSPGGLQLVVLGTSGAADYRVKVEQFFSAYETDPTGFDCDNRQLNIESTVQKPLKAITADVASVAATDTKKRRSFSKTISKYRDRDHDRGFDGALLYDVINGKLVFYGISAWDKEPIQKVELSASESDDKRKFNLAICRALHMPVLQAP
;
A
#
# COMPACT_ATOMS: atom_id res chain seq x y z
N MET A 1 -54.35 6.95 47.10
CA MET A 1 -53.01 6.37 47.32
C MET A 1 -52.57 5.72 46.02
N LYS A 2 -51.48 6.23 45.39
CA LYS A 2 -50.21 5.51 45.15
C LYS A 2 -50.37 4.33 44.15
N LEU A 3 -49.70 4.23 43.01
CA LEU A 3 -48.31 4.56 42.66
C LEU A 3 -48.21 4.80 41.14
N ARG A 4 -47.39 5.77 40.74
CA ARG A 4 -46.91 5.96 39.36
C ARG A 4 -45.80 4.97 39.08
N HIS A 5 -45.84 4.25 37.96
CA HIS A 5 -44.66 3.56 37.42
C HIS A 5 -44.15 4.31 36.19
N LEU A 6 -43.10 5.10 36.45
CA LEU A 6 -42.11 5.51 35.46
C LEU A 6 -41.45 4.22 34.92
N SER A 7 -41.55 3.98 33.62
CA SER A 7 -40.63 3.08 32.93
C SER A 7 -39.72 3.92 32.06
N ILE A 8 -38.46 3.99 32.50
CA ILE A 8 -37.34 4.68 31.88
C ILE A 8 -37.03 3.94 30.59
N ALA A 9 -37.38 4.51 29.44
CA ALA A 9 -36.94 4.02 28.14
C ALA A 9 -35.43 4.29 28.02
N GLY A 10 -34.65 3.22 28.11
CA GLY A 10 -33.20 3.25 28.03
C GLY A 10 -32.71 3.83 26.70
N LEU A 11 -31.83 4.82 26.79
CA LEU A 11 -30.99 5.28 25.69
C LEU A 11 -30.12 4.10 25.22
N LEU A 12 -30.46 3.54 24.06
CA LEU A 12 -29.56 2.70 23.28
C LEU A 12 -28.56 3.62 22.58
N THR A 13 -27.41 3.85 23.22
CA THR A 13 -26.23 4.39 22.55
C THR A 13 -25.69 3.34 21.58
N ALA A 14 -26.10 3.46 20.32
CA ALA A 14 -25.44 2.79 19.22
C ALA A 14 -24.02 3.35 19.10
N LEU A 15 -23.04 2.67 19.72
CA LEU A 15 -21.65 2.82 19.29
C LEU A 15 -21.58 2.32 17.85
N GLN A 16 -21.56 3.25 16.90
CA GLN A 16 -21.07 2.97 15.56
C GLN A 16 -19.59 2.63 15.72
N MET A 17 -19.28 1.34 15.87
CA MET A 17 -17.96 0.85 15.53
C MET A 17 -17.80 1.16 14.04
N ALA A 18 -17.09 2.24 13.74
CA ALA A 18 -16.46 2.40 12.45
C ALA A 18 -15.56 1.17 12.30
N ALA A 19 -16.07 0.16 11.60
CA ALA A 19 -15.31 -0.99 11.17
C ALA A 19 -14.23 -0.45 10.24
N HIS A 20 -13.04 -0.19 10.81
CA HIS A 20 -11.86 0.13 10.04
C HIS A 20 -11.55 -1.17 9.29
N ALA A 21 -11.90 -1.20 8.00
CA ALA A 21 -11.52 -2.24 7.09
C ALA A 21 -10.00 -2.15 6.87
N GLY A 22 -9.27 -2.69 7.83
CA GLY A 22 -7.83 -2.67 7.90
C GLY A 22 -7.45 -3.49 9.10
N SER A 23 -6.76 -4.59 8.86
CA SER A 23 -6.18 -5.39 9.92
C SER A 23 -5.31 -4.56 10.87
N PRO A 24 -5.17 -4.94 12.14
CA PRO A 24 -4.25 -4.27 13.07
C PRO A 24 -2.77 -4.37 12.65
N GLY A 25 -2.38 -5.34 11.82
CA GLY A 25 -1.10 -5.36 11.11
C GLY A 25 -1.18 -4.52 9.84
N GLY A 26 -0.21 -3.63 9.62
CA GLY A 26 -0.13 -2.72 8.47
C GLY A 26 0.10 -3.44 7.13
N LEU A 27 0.43 -2.67 6.09
CA LEU A 27 0.72 -3.18 4.77
C LEU A 27 2.05 -3.95 4.78
N GLN A 28 2.02 -5.22 4.36
CA GLN A 28 3.21 -5.96 3.95
C GLN A 28 3.43 -5.77 2.45
N LEU A 29 4.53 -5.12 2.06
CA LEU A 29 4.76 -4.70 0.68
C LEU A 29 5.97 -5.35 0.06
N VAL A 30 5.87 -5.66 -1.23
CA VAL A 30 7.04 -5.87 -2.08
C VAL A 30 7.30 -4.62 -2.91
N VAL A 31 8.55 -4.17 -2.97
CA VAL A 31 8.96 -2.95 -3.67
C VAL A 31 9.88 -3.35 -4.83
N LEU A 32 9.47 -2.99 -6.05
CA LEU A 32 10.08 -3.47 -7.29
C LEU A 32 10.43 -2.29 -8.19
N GLY A 33 11.71 -2.16 -8.53
CA GLY A 33 12.19 -1.21 -9.55
C GLY A 33 12.54 -1.93 -10.83
N THR A 34 12.14 -1.39 -11.98
CA THR A 34 12.68 -1.84 -13.28
C THR A 34 14.12 -1.38 -13.45
N SER A 35 14.84 -1.95 -14.42
CA SER A 35 16.17 -1.46 -14.79
C SER A 35 16.16 -0.01 -15.27
N GLY A 36 15.07 0.43 -15.90
CA GLY A 36 14.90 1.81 -16.39
C GLY A 36 14.80 2.85 -15.28
N ALA A 37 14.47 2.43 -14.05
CA ALA A 37 14.36 3.31 -12.89
C ALA A 37 15.48 3.10 -11.84
N ALA A 38 16.61 2.52 -12.24
CA ALA A 38 17.73 2.23 -11.32
C ALA A 38 18.21 3.47 -10.54
N ASP A 39 18.23 4.64 -11.18
CA ASP A 39 18.65 5.92 -10.57
C ASP A 39 17.73 6.36 -9.42
N TYR A 40 16.49 5.86 -9.38
CA TYR A 40 15.52 6.18 -8.34
C TYR A 40 15.56 5.23 -7.14
N ARG A 41 16.28 4.11 -7.23
CA ARG A 41 16.33 3.08 -6.17
C ARG A 41 16.67 3.68 -4.81
N VAL A 42 17.72 4.50 -4.75
CA VAL A 42 18.17 5.13 -3.49
C VAL A 42 17.11 6.06 -2.90
N LYS A 43 16.38 6.82 -3.73
CA LYS A 43 15.30 7.71 -3.27
C LYS A 43 14.12 6.91 -2.71
N VAL A 44 13.78 5.77 -3.34
CA VAL A 44 12.74 4.86 -2.85
C VAL A 44 13.16 4.21 -1.53
N GLU A 45 14.41 3.74 -1.41
CA GLU A 45 14.95 3.22 -0.16
C GLU A 45 14.88 4.26 0.98
N GLN A 46 15.28 5.50 0.69
CA GLN A 46 15.20 6.63 1.62
C GLN A 46 13.76 6.95 2.06
N PHE A 47 12.78 6.82 1.16
CA PHE A 47 11.37 6.99 1.51
C PHE A 47 10.97 5.99 2.61
N PHE A 48 11.23 4.69 2.40
CA PHE A 48 10.82 3.65 3.34
C PHE A 48 11.61 3.74 4.65
N SER A 49 12.92 3.99 4.61
CA SER A 49 13.71 4.18 5.83
C SER A 49 13.25 5.40 6.65
N ALA A 50 12.85 6.49 6.00
CA ALA A 50 12.31 7.66 6.69
C ALA A 50 10.94 7.35 7.31
N TYR A 51 10.08 6.62 6.61
CA TYR A 51 8.79 6.18 7.13
C TYR A 51 8.95 5.26 8.35
N GLU A 52 9.87 4.29 8.30
CA GLU A 52 10.15 3.39 9.43
C GLU A 52 10.68 4.14 10.67
N THR A 53 11.41 5.25 10.45
CA THR A 53 11.99 6.06 11.54
C THR A 53 10.93 6.93 12.22
N ASP A 54 10.02 7.55 11.45
CA ASP A 54 8.97 8.42 11.99
C ASP A 54 7.67 8.28 11.18
N PRO A 55 6.89 7.22 11.41
CA PRO A 55 5.64 6.98 10.68
C PRO A 55 4.56 8.02 11.04
N THR A 56 4.63 8.62 12.24
CA THR A 56 3.65 9.60 12.73
C THR A 56 3.85 11.01 12.18
N GLY A 57 5.09 11.40 11.91
CA GLY A 57 5.45 12.67 11.28
C GLY A 57 5.49 12.60 9.75
N PHE A 58 5.20 11.44 9.15
CA PHE A 58 5.25 11.25 7.71
C PHE A 58 4.02 11.84 7.00
N ASP A 59 4.19 13.00 6.36
CA ASP A 59 3.12 13.67 5.64
C ASP A 59 2.77 12.96 4.32
N CYS A 60 1.55 12.42 4.26
CA CYS A 60 0.94 11.83 3.07
C CYS A 60 -0.36 12.55 2.65
N ASP A 61 -0.44 13.89 2.79
CA ASP A 61 -1.63 14.71 2.46
C ASP A 61 -2.91 14.19 3.16
N ASN A 62 -2.87 14.02 4.48
CA ASN A 62 -3.96 13.46 5.31
C ASN A 62 -4.35 12.00 5.01
N ARG A 63 -3.56 11.26 4.22
CA ARG A 63 -3.74 9.81 4.05
C ARG A 63 -3.01 9.08 5.16
N GLN A 64 -3.73 8.22 5.88
CA GLN A 64 -3.08 7.29 6.81
C GLN A 64 -2.39 6.19 6.00
N LEU A 65 -1.07 6.29 5.88
CA LEU A 65 -0.24 5.20 5.42
C LEU A 65 0.14 4.38 6.65
N ASN A 66 -0.12 3.07 6.61
CA ASN A 66 0.24 2.12 7.66
C ASN A 66 1.05 0.99 7.02
N ILE A 67 2.38 1.11 6.98
CA ILE A 67 3.28 0.08 6.45
C ILE A 67 3.88 -0.68 7.62
N GLU A 68 3.73 -2.00 7.61
CA GLU A 68 4.31 -2.88 8.62
C GLU A 68 5.69 -3.38 8.19
N SER A 69 5.82 -3.80 6.94
CA SER A 69 7.09 -4.33 6.42
C SER A 69 7.23 -4.10 4.92
N THR A 70 8.48 -4.02 4.47
CA THR A 70 8.81 -3.95 3.05
C THR A 70 9.90 -4.94 2.65
N VAL A 71 9.78 -5.51 1.46
CA VAL A 71 10.84 -6.30 0.82
C VAL A 71 11.24 -5.60 -0.47
N GLN A 72 12.46 -5.04 -0.48
CA GLN A 72 13.00 -4.26 -1.61
C GLN A 72 13.99 -5.06 -2.47
N LYS A 73 13.84 -6.38 -2.51
CA LYS A 73 14.68 -7.29 -3.32
C LYS A 73 13.81 -8.19 -4.19
N PRO A 74 14.29 -8.64 -5.37
CA PRO A 74 13.57 -9.61 -6.19
C PRO A 74 13.30 -10.90 -5.41
N LEU A 75 12.07 -11.41 -5.55
CA LEU A 75 11.70 -12.73 -5.06
C LEU A 75 11.35 -13.62 -6.25
N LYS A 76 11.55 -14.93 -6.11
CA LYS A 76 11.49 -15.93 -7.19
C LYS A 76 10.50 -15.62 -8.33
N ALA A 77 9.20 -15.50 -8.01
CA ALA A 77 8.12 -15.27 -8.98
C ALA A 77 7.53 -13.85 -8.91
N ILE A 78 8.15 -12.96 -8.12
CA ILE A 78 7.70 -11.60 -7.86
C ILE A 78 8.85 -10.69 -8.27
N THR A 79 8.87 -10.35 -9.57
CA THR A 79 9.91 -9.53 -10.21
C THR A 79 9.30 -8.28 -10.82
N ALA A 80 10.14 -7.28 -11.09
CA ALA A 80 9.71 -6.03 -11.72
C ALA A 80 9.06 -6.29 -13.09
N ASP A 81 9.63 -7.15 -13.93
CA ASP A 81 9.07 -7.48 -15.25
C ASP A 81 7.66 -8.08 -15.17
N VAL A 82 7.44 -9.00 -14.21
CA VAL A 82 6.12 -9.60 -14.00
C VAL A 82 5.12 -8.54 -13.51
N ALA A 83 5.56 -7.66 -12.60
CA ALA A 83 4.75 -6.56 -12.10
C ALA A 83 4.41 -5.53 -13.20
N SER A 84 5.35 -5.20 -14.10
CA SER A 84 5.13 -4.27 -15.22
C SER A 84 4.07 -4.79 -16.19
N VAL A 85 4.11 -6.09 -16.50
CA VAL A 85 3.07 -6.72 -17.30
C VAL A 85 1.73 -6.74 -16.54
N ALA A 86 1.75 -7.04 -15.24
CA ALA A 86 0.55 -7.01 -14.39
C ALA A 86 -0.07 -5.60 -14.27
N ALA A 87 0.73 -4.54 -14.42
CA ALA A 87 0.25 -3.17 -14.37
C ALA A 87 -0.62 -2.79 -15.60
N THR A 88 -0.53 -3.54 -16.69
CA THR A 88 -1.20 -3.21 -17.97
C THR A 88 -2.13 -4.30 -18.49
N ASP A 89 -2.02 -5.55 -18.00
CA ASP A 89 -2.87 -6.68 -18.39
C ASP A 89 -3.66 -7.21 -17.17
N THR A 90 -5.00 -7.21 -17.28
CA THR A 90 -5.90 -7.64 -16.19
C THR A 90 -5.74 -9.12 -15.80
N LYS A 91 -5.50 -10.01 -16.76
CA LYS A 91 -5.31 -11.45 -16.48
C LYS A 91 -3.99 -11.65 -15.75
N LYS A 92 -2.96 -10.92 -16.15
CA LYS A 92 -1.64 -10.93 -15.51
C LYS A 92 -1.69 -10.27 -14.13
N ARG A 93 -2.46 -9.20 -13.96
CA ARG A 93 -2.77 -8.61 -12.65
C ARG A 93 -3.33 -9.65 -11.69
N ARG A 94 -4.40 -10.34 -12.07
CA ARG A 94 -5.01 -11.39 -11.23
C ARG A 94 -4.00 -12.47 -10.84
N SER A 95 -3.17 -12.91 -11.79
CA SER A 95 -2.12 -13.89 -11.50
C SER A 95 -1.10 -13.35 -10.50
N PHE A 96 -0.63 -12.12 -10.70
CA PHE A 96 0.36 -11.48 -9.84
C PHE A 96 -0.18 -11.23 -8.42
N SER A 97 -1.38 -10.65 -8.29
CA SER A 97 -2.08 -10.44 -7.01
C SER A 97 -2.23 -11.75 -6.22
N LYS A 98 -2.55 -12.86 -6.91
CA LYS A 98 -2.59 -14.20 -6.31
C LYS A 98 -1.20 -14.70 -5.89
N THR A 99 -0.16 -14.41 -6.66
CA THR A 99 1.22 -14.79 -6.31
C THR A 99 1.69 -14.07 -5.04
N ILE A 100 1.50 -12.76 -4.94
CA ILE A 100 1.98 -11.97 -3.81
C ILE A 100 1.18 -12.27 -2.52
N SER A 101 -0.13 -12.46 -2.60
CA SER A 101 -0.97 -12.85 -1.43
C SER A 101 -0.66 -14.26 -0.92
N LYS A 102 -0.18 -15.16 -1.78
CA LYS A 102 0.17 -16.54 -1.43
C LYS A 102 1.66 -16.75 -1.17
N TYR A 103 2.47 -15.70 -1.26
CA TYR A 103 3.88 -15.78 -0.93
C TYR A 103 4.05 -16.12 0.56
N ARG A 104 4.98 -17.00 0.88
CA ARG A 104 5.25 -17.44 2.26
C ARG A 104 6.74 -17.53 2.49
N ASP A 105 7.23 -16.90 3.55
CA ASP A 105 8.53 -17.16 4.15
C ASP A 105 8.45 -16.97 5.67
N ARG A 106 9.61 -16.99 6.35
CA ARG A 106 9.68 -16.87 7.81
C ARG A 106 9.07 -15.56 8.33
N ASP A 107 9.19 -14.48 7.55
CA ASP A 107 8.84 -13.13 7.96
C ASP A 107 7.50 -12.67 7.32
N HIS A 108 6.91 -13.47 6.43
CA HIS A 108 5.67 -13.17 5.68
C HIS A 108 4.72 -14.39 5.63
N ASP A 109 4.20 -14.81 6.76
CA ASP A 109 3.30 -15.96 6.92
C ASP A 109 1.88 -15.77 6.33
N ARG A 110 1.44 -14.52 6.19
CA ARG A 110 0.19 -14.11 5.51
C ARG A 110 0.39 -13.69 4.05
N GLY A 111 1.65 -13.54 3.62
CA GLY A 111 2.02 -13.01 2.31
C GLY A 111 1.87 -11.49 2.23
N PHE A 112 2.08 -10.93 1.04
CA PHE A 112 2.03 -9.49 0.84
C PHE A 112 0.61 -8.98 0.60
N ASP A 113 0.32 -7.79 1.12
CA ASP A 113 -0.93 -7.05 0.88
C ASP A 113 -0.90 -6.32 -0.48
N GLY A 114 0.30 -6.02 -0.99
CA GLY A 114 0.47 -5.39 -2.28
C GLY A 114 1.91 -5.24 -2.74
N ALA A 115 2.07 -4.60 -3.88
CA ALA A 115 3.36 -4.24 -4.46
C ALA A 115 3.40 -2.77 -4.84
N LEU A 116 4.55 -2.13 -4.61
CA LEU A 116 4.92 -0.88 -5.26
C LEU A 116 5.88 -1.20 -6.41
N LEU A 117 5.45 -0.96 -7.64
CA LEU A 117 6.31 -0.99 -8.81
C LEU A 117 6.68 0.44 -9.20
N TYR A 118 7.95 0.68 -9.54
CA TYR A 118 8.40 1.94 -10.12
C TYR A 118 9.22 1.74 -11.40
N ASP A 119 8.95 2.59 -12.39
CA ASP A 119 9.54 2.52 -13.74
C ASP A 119 9.73 3.93 -14.34
N VAL A 120 10.55 4.07 -15.38
CA VAL A 120 10.67 5.30 -16.17
C VAL A 120 10.04 5.08 -17.53
N ILE A 121 8.91 5.74 -17.79
CA ILE A 121 8.15 5.61 -19.03
C ILE A 121 8.07 6.99 -19.68
N ASN A 122 8.57 7.11 -20.91
CA ASN A 122 8.60 8.38 -21.66
C ASN A 122 9.25 9.52 -20.88
N GLY A 123 10.34 9.24 -20.15
CA GLY A 123 11.07 10.23 -19.35
C GLY A 123 10.36 10.68 -18.07
N LYS A 124 9.27 10.01 -17.67
CA LYS A 124 8.58 10.23 -16.41
C LYS A 124 8.78 9.04 -15.48
N LEU A 125 9.01 9.32 -14.21
CA LEU A 125 8.95 8.30 -13.17
C LEU A 125 7.48 7.94 -12.93
N VAL A 126 7.16 6.65 -12.97
CA VAL A 126 5.82 6.14 -12.79
C VAL A 126 5.80 5.16 -11.63
N PHE A 127 4.92 5.37 -10.68
CA PHE A 127 4.62 4.45 -9.58
C PHE A 127 3.29 3.73 -9.84
N TYR A 128 3.28 2.43 -9.57
CA TYR A 128 2.08 1.59 -9.58
C TYR A 128 1.92 0.91 -8.22
N GLY A 129 0.79 1.17 -7.56
CA GLY A 129 0.31 0.37 -6.44
C GLY A 129 -0.55 -0.78 -6.95
N ILE A 130 -0.10 -2.01 -6.72
CA ILE A 130 -0.80 -3.22 -7.15
C ILE A 130 -1.20 -4.01 -5.91
N SER A 131 -2.49 -3.99 -5.57
CA SER A 131 -3.01 -4.76 -4.43
C SER A 131 -2.98 -6.27 -4.70
N ALA A 132 -2.81 -7.06 -3.64
CA ALA A 132 -3.01 -8.50 -3.70
C ALA A 132 -4.49 -8.91 -3.81
N TRP A 133 -5.42 -7.98 -3.60
CA TRP A 133 -6.82 -8.13 -3.95
C TRP A 133 -7.03 -7.66 -5.38
N ASP A 134 -7.20 -8.62 -6.28
CA ASP A 134 -7.26 -8.37 -7.72
C ASP A 134 -8.48 -7.57 -8.18
N LYS A 135 -9.41 -7.22 -7.28
CA LYS A 135 -10.54 -6.32 -7.57
C LYS A 135 -10.20 -4.85 -7.33
N GLU A 136 -9.18 -4.56 -6.54
CA GLU A 136 -8.71 -3.20 -6.31
C GLU A 136 -8.11 -2.63 -7.61
N PRO A 137 -8.45 -1.39 -8.00
CA PRO A 137 -7.79 -0.73 -9.12
C PRO A 137 -6.30 -0.52 -8.86
N ILE A 138 -5.50 -0.54 -9.93
CA ILE A 138 -4.10 -0.15 -9.84
C ILE A 138 -4.05 1.36 -9.63
N GLN A 139 -3.37 1.79 -8.57
CA GLN A 139 -3.10 3.20 -8.34
C GLN A 139 -1.86 3.58 -9.15
N LYS A 140 -2.03 4.42 -10.17
CA LYS A 140 -0.93 4.90 -11.01
C LYS A 140 -0.65 6.38 -10.72
N VAL A 141 0.61 6.71 -10.48
CA VAL A 141 1.04 8.10 -10.28
C VAL A 141 2.27 8.36 -11.14
N GLU A 142 2.29 9.49 -11.84
CA GLU A 142 3.43 9.90 -12.68
C GLU A 142 4.07 11.17 -12.10
N LEU A 143 5.40 11.25 -12.17
CA LEU A 143 6.18 12.42 -11.87
C LEU A 143 7.08 12.73 -13.06
N SER A 144 7.15 14.01 -13.44
CA SER A 144 8.22 14.48 -14.31
C SER A 144 9.58 14.41 -13.59
N ALA A 145 10.67 14.48 -14.36
CA ALA A 145 12.02 14.49 -13.80
C ALA A 145 12.20 15.60 -12.74
N SER A 146 11.75 16.82 -13.02
CA SER A 146 11.85 17.95 -12.07
C SER A 146 11.03 17.74 -10.80
N GLU A 147 9.88 17.07 -10.88
CA GLU A 147 9.08 16.73 -9.70
C GLU A 147 9.68 15.58 -8.89
N SER A 148 10.40 14.67 -9.56
CA SER A 148 11.08 13.55 -8.91
C SER A 148 12.30 13.97 -8.06
N ASP A 149 12.79 15.20 -8.24
CA ASP A 149 13.83 15.80 -7.41
C ASP A 149 13.29 16.56 -6.20
N ASP A 150 12.00 16.92 -6.22
CA ASP A 150 11.32 17.48 -5.06
C ASP A 150 10.93 16.36 -4.10
N LYS A 151 11.60 16.31 -2.94
CA LYS A 151 11.37 15.28 -1.90
C LYS A 151 9.90 15.17 -1.50
N ARG A 152 9.18 16.30 -1.38
CA ARG A 152 7.77 16.29 -0.95
C ARG A 152 6.90 15.67 -2.05
N LYS A 153 7.08 16.10 -3.30
CA LYS A 153 6.32 15.55 -4.44
C LYS A 153 6.60 14.06 -4.64
N PHE A 154 7.86 13.66 -4.50
CA PHE A 154 8.28 12.26 -4.56
C PHE A 154 7.58 11.41 -3.49
N ASN A 155 7.64 11.83 -2.22
CA ASN A 155 7.00 11.12 -1.12
C ASN A 155 5.49 11.02 -1.31
N LEU A 156 4.83 12.13 -1.68
CA LEU A 156 3.39 12.14 -1.93
C LEU A 156 2.98 11.22 -3.09
N ALA A 157 3.80 11.10 -4.12
CA ALA A 157 3.52 10.18 -5.22
C ALA A 157 3.52 8.71 -4.75
N ILE A 158 4.48 8.33 -3.92
CA ILE A 158 4.51 7.00 -3.32
C ILE A 158 3.31 6.79 -2.39
N CYS A 159 2.99 7.74 -1.51
CA CYS A 159 1.80 7.66 -0.65
C CYS A 159 0.52 7.47 -1.47
N ARG A 160 0.38 8.17 -2.59
CA ARG A 160 -0.78 8.09 -3.48
C ARG A 160 -0.85 6.73 -4.19
N ALA A 161 0.29 6.21 -4.64
CA ALA A 161 0.37 4.87 -5.21
C ALA A 161 0.07 3.78 -4.17
N LEU A 162 0.44 3.99 -2.91
CA LEU A 162 0.21 3.04 -1.81
C LEU A 162 -1.18 3.14 -1.17
N HIS A 163 -2.11 3.90 -1.74
CA HIS A 163 -3.50 3.92 -1.26
C HIS A 163 -4.21 2.62 -1.65
N MET A 164 -4.03 1.58 -0.84
CA MET A 164 -4.62 0.26 -1.03
C MET A 164 -5.06 -0.34 0.32
N PRO A 165 -6.07 -1.25 0.32
CA PRO A 165 -6.54 -1.89 1.55
C PRO A 165 -5.52 -2.91 2.09
N VAL A 166 -5.48 -3.06 3.41
CA VAL A 166 -4.83 -4.20 4.09
C VAL A 166 -5.75 -5.42 4.00
N LEU A 167 -5.23 -6.59 3.64
CA LEU A 167 -6.06 -7.71 3.16
C LEU A 167 -6.20 -8.88 4.14
N GLN A 168 -5.33 -9.01 5.13
CA GLN A 168 -5.42 -10.08 6.14
C GLN A 168 -5.18 -9.52 7.54
N ALA A 169 -5.75 -10.12 8.59
CA ALA A 169 -5.43 -9.82 10.00
C ALA A 169 -4.32 -10.74 10.53
N PRO A 170 -3.50 -10.29 11.51
CA PRO A 170 -2.61 -11.19 12.24
C PRO A 170 -3.39 -12.31 12.93
#